data_AF-A0A839VCJ7-F1
#
_entry.id   AF-A0A839VCJ7-F1
#
_cell.length_a   1.000
_cell.length_b   1.000
_cell.length_c   1.000
_cell.angle_alpha   90.00
_cell.angle_beta   90.00
_cell.angle_gamma   90.00
#
_symmetry.space_group_name_H-M   'P 1'
#
loop_
_entity.id
_entity.type
_entity.pdbx_description
1 polymer ?
#
loop_
_entity_poly.entity_id
_entity_poly.type
_entity_poly.pdbx_seq_one_letter_code
_entity_poly.pdbx_strand_id
1 'polypeptide(L)' 'MRRRLLAALALALALAGCGQKGPLYLPDDEAAADRYGAPETTEDEN' A
#
# COMPACT_ATOMS: atom_id res chain seq x y z
N MET A 1 -34.73 9.05 1.43
CA MET A 1 -34.27 7.93 0.58
C MET A 1 -33.13 8.32 -0.36
N ARG A 2 -33.33 9.27 -1.29
CA ARG A 2 -32.31 9.68 -2.29
C ARG A 2 -30.94 10.09 -1.70
N ARG A 3 -30.93 10.90 -0.65
CA ARG A 3 -29.68 11.31 0.03
C ARG A 3 -28.92 10.14 0.68
N ARG A 4 -29.63 9.14 1.20
CA ARG A 4 -29.01 7.95 1.79
C ARG A 4 -28.38 7.06 0.73
N LEU A 5 -29.03 6.93 -0.44
CA LEU A 5 -28.48 6.22 -1.59
C LEU A 5 -27.19 6.88 -2.10
N LEU A 6 -27.16 8.21 -2.20
CA LEU A 6 -25.97 8.95 -2.60
C LEU A 6 -24.81 8.78 -1.61
N ALA A 7 -25.08 8.83 -0.30
CA ALA A 7 -24.07 8.62 0.72
C ALA A 7 -23.51 7.20 0.70
N ALA A 8 -24.37 6.19 0.53
CA ALA A 8 -23.95 4.78 0.43
C ALA A 8 -23.09 4.54 -0.81
N LEU A 9 -23.47 5.13 -1.95
CA LEU A 9 -22.71 5.03 -3.20
C LEU A 9 -21.32 5.68 -3.05
N ALA A 10 -21.25 6.90 -2.50
CA ALA A 10 -19.98 7.59 -2.27
C ALA A 10 -19.04 6.79 -1.35
N LEU A 11 -19.59 6.19 -0.29
CA LEU A 11 -18.82 5.34 0.62
C LEU A 11 -18.30 4.07 -0.08
N ALA A 12 -19.12 3.43 -0.91
CA ALA A 12 -18.71 2.25 -1.67
C ALA A 12 -17.57 2.56 -2.66
N LEU A 13 -17.62 3.69 -3.36
CA LEU A 13 -16.53 4.13 -4.24
C LEU A 13 -15.26 4.46 -3.45
N ALA A 14 -15.39 5.09 -2.29
CA ALA A 14 -14.25 5.39 -1.43
C ALA A 14 -13.55 4.11 -0.95
N LEU A 15 -14.31 3.08 -0.55
CA LEU A 15 -13.74 1.78 -0.15
C LEU A 15 -13.12 1.02 -1.32
N ALA A 16 -13.73 1.07 -2.51
CA ALA A 16 -13.17 0.43 -3.71
C ALA A 16 -11.88 1.11 -4.18
N GLY A 17 -11.75 2.44 -4.00
CA GLY A 17 -10.53 3.19 -4.29
C GLY A 17 -9.50 3.20 -3.16
N CYS A 18 -9.92 2.93 -1.91
CA CYS A 18 -9.03 2.84 -0.75
C CYS A 18 -8.24 1.53 -0.83
N GLY A 19 -7.08 1.58 -1.46
CA GLY A 19 -6.23 0.41 -1.71
C GLY A 19 -5.92 0.15 -3.18
N GLN A 20 -6.47 0.94 -4.11
CA GLN A 20 -6.06 0.91 -5.52
C GLN A 20 -4.71 1.62 -5.72
N LYS A 21 -3.70 1.18 -4.97
CA LYS A 21 -2.30 1.41 -5.31
C LYS A 21 -1.97 0.34 -6.36
N GLY A 22 -1.32 0.73 -7.46
CA GLY A 22 -0.92 -0.20 -8.53
C GLY A 22 -0.07 -1.37 -8.01
N PRO A 23 0.41 -2.28 -8.88
CA PRO A 23 1.30 -3.34 -8.42
C PRO A 23 2.40 -2.71 -7.56
N LEU A 24 2.60 -3.27 -6.37
CA LEU A 24 3.62 -2.79 -5.46
C LEU A 24 4.94 -2.83 -6.22
N TYR A 25 5.48 -1.65 -6.56
CA TYR A 25 6.78 -1.57 -7.19
C TYR A 25 7.81 -2.10 -6.20
N LEU A 26 8.39 -3.26 -6.52
CA LEU A 26 9.47 -3.86 -5.77
C LEU A 26 10.77 -3.48 -6.49
N PRO A 27 11.58 -2.55 -5.94
CA PRO A 27 12.87 -2.22 -6.52
C PRO A 27 13.84 -3.41 -6.43
N ASP A 28 14.76 -3.51 -7.38
CA ASP A 28 15.93 -4.41 -7.27
C ASP A 28 16.79 -4.05 -6.05
N ASP A 29 17.58 -5.01 -5.56
CA ASP A 29 18.29 -4.92 -4.27
C ASP A 29 19.13 -3.65 -4.10
N GLU A 30 19.85 -3.23 -5.15
CA GLU A 30 20.66 -2.00 -5.15
C GLU A 30 19.79 -0.74 -4.95
N ALA A 31 18.65 -0.67 -5.65
CA ALA A 31 17.74 0.47 -5.56
C ALA A 31 16.95 0.48 -4.24
N ALA A 32 16.74 -0.69 -3.64
CA ALA A 32 16.19 -0.83 -2.30
C ALA A 32 17.20 -0.34 -1.25
N ALA A 33 18.47 -0.76 -1.36
CA ALA A 33 19.54 -0.39 -0.44
C ALA A 33 19.83 1.11 -0.45
N ASP A 34 19.83 1.76 -1.62
CA ASP A 34 19.99 3.22 -1.74
C ASP A 34 18.84 4.00 -1.09
N ARG A 35 17.59 3.53 -1.27
CA ARG A 35 16.40 4.24 -0.79
C ARG A 35 16.10 4.00 0.69
N TYR A 36 16.26 2.78 1.17
CA TYR A 36 15.82 2.34 2.50
C TYR A 36 16.97 1.91 3.42
N GLY A 37 18.21 1.90 2.92
CA GLY A 37 19.34 1.24 3.58
C GLY A 37 19.40 -0.24 3.25
N ALA A 38 20.59 -0.84 3.37
CA ALA A 38 20.72 -2.29 3.28
C ALA A 38 19.81 -2.93 4.36
N PRO A 39 19.08 -4.01 4.05
CA PRO A 39 18.34 -4.72 5.08
C PRO A 39 19.35 -5.16 6.14
N GLU A 40 19.17 -4.69 7.37
CA GLU A 40 19.87 -5.21 8.53
C GLU A 40 19.47 -6.70 8.57
N THR A 41 20.34 -7.61 8.15
CA THR A 41 20.09 -9.02 8.36
C THR A 41 20.14 -9.20 9.88
N THR A 42 18.96 -9.25 10.51
CA THR A 42 18.87 -9.75 11.89
C THR A 42 19.13 -11.25 11.83
N GLU A 43 20.38 -11.60 11.62
CA GLU A 43 20.96 -12.86 12.03
C GLU A 43 21.22 -12.72 13.54
N ASP A 44 20.13 -12.80 14.30
CA ASP A 44 20.19 -13.34 15.66
C ASP A 44 20.81 -14.75 15.56
N GLU A 45 21.73 -15.05 16.50
CA GLU A 45 22.12 -16.38 16.98
C GLU A 45 23.55 -16.91 16.64
N ASN A 46 24.38 -16.84 17.71
CA ASN A 46 25.63 -17.56 18.06
C ASN A 46 27.00 -16.96 17.73
#